data_AF-A0A377AE99-F1
#
_entry.id   AF-A0A377AE99-F1
#
_cell.length_a   1.000
_cell.length_b   1.000
_cell.length_c   1.000
_cell.angle_alpha   90.00
_cell.angle_beta   90.00
_cell.angle_gamma   90.00
#
_symmetry.space_group_name_H-M   'P 1'
#
loop_
_entity.id
_entity.type
_entity.pdbx_description
1 polymer ?
#
loop_
_entity_poly.entity_id
_entity_poly.type
_entity_poly.pdbx_seq_one_letter_code
_entity_poly.pdbx_strand_id
1 'polypeptide(L)'
;MDKKLLALLILASLSPAEATLTKIPAGFEVIAQGQQEYIEVYFSGKSLGKYYAMVNLDTVTFLDPASLYNKLELDVDDQKIAHIVKEKLSQPLARHGELACGYVRTDSGCGFLNTDTLEIIYNDEESSATLFINPQWNSAFDAKSLYLNPDKNTVNAFIHQQDINVLAQDDYQSLSIQGNGALGITENSYIGAHWNFNGYDADDVSDSNADVSDLYYRYDFLRRYYVQAGRMDNRTLFNAQGGNFTFNFLPLGAIDGMRIGSTLSYLNQAQSQQGTPVMVLLSRNSRVDAYRNEQLLGSFYLNSGSQFIDTSSFPPGSYSVALKVYENNQLTRTELVPFTKPAV
;
A
#
# COMPACT_ATOMS: atom_id res chain seq x y z
N MET A 1 -7.72 -39.49 -64.89
CA MET A 1 -7.25 -38.99 -63.58
C MET A 1 -8.24 -39.48 -62.54
N ASP A 2 -7.85 -40.52 -61.80
CA ASP A 2 -8.78 -41.38 -61.08
C ASP A 2 -9.40 -40.72 -59.86
N LYS A 3 -10.73 -40.84 -59.72
CA LYS A 3 -11.52 -40.34 -58.58
C LYS A 3 -11.05 -40.90 -57.23
N LYS A 4 -10.23 -41.97 -57.22
CA LYS A 4 -9.59 -42.53 -56.02
C LYS A 4 -8.41 -41.68 -55.51
N LEU A 5 -7.71 -40.95 -56.39
CA LEU A 5 -6.62 -40.06 -55.98
C LEU A 5 -7.14 -38.77 -55.31
N LEU A 6 -8.30 -38.27 -55.75
CA LEU A 6 -8.89 -37.04 -55.19
C LEU A 6 -9.46 -37.26 -53.78
N ALA A 7 -9.99 -38.46 -53.50
CA ALA A 7 -10.50 -38.81 -52.17
C ALA A 7 -9.37 -39.00 -51.14
N LEU A 8 -8.19 -39.48 -51.56
CA LEU A 8 -7.04 -39.64 -50.66
C LEU A 8 -6.39 -38.30 -50.27
N LEU A 9 -6.47 -37.29 -51.12
CA LEU A 9 -5.94 -35.95 -50.82
C LEU A 9 -6.84 -35.13 -49.89
N ILE A 10 -8.14 -35.40 -49.83
CA ILE A 10 -9.08 -34.65 -48.98
C ILE A 10 -9.15 -35.23 -47.56
N LEU A 11 -8.83 -36.51 -47.36
CA LEU A 11 -8.72 -37.10 -46.01
C LEU A 11 -7.40 -36.76 -45.29
N ALA A 12 -6.40 -36.23 -45.99
CA ALA A 12 -5.13 -35.81 -45.38
C ALA A 12 -5.15 -34.39 -44.79
N SER A 13 -6.21 -33.60 -45.03
CA SER A 13 -6.28 -32.18 -44.65
C SER A 13 -7.17 -31.89 -43.43
N LEU A 14 -7.63 -32.92 -42.71
CA LEU A 14 -8.56 -32.78 -41.57
C LEU A 14 -8.06 -33.38 -40.25
N SER A 15 -6.76 -33.65 -40.12
CA SER A 15 -6.18 -34.00 -38.83
C SER A 15 -5.73 -32.72 -38.11
N PRO A 16 -6.32 -32.33 -36.97
CA PRO A 16 -5.67 -31.36 -36.09
C PRO A 16 -4.37 -32.01 -35.65
N ALA A 17 -3.24 -31.46 -36.09
CA ALA A 17 -1.94 -31.84 -35.59
C ALA A 17 -1.86 -31.37 -34.14
N GLU A 18 -2.23 -32.24 -33.20
CA GLU A 18 -1.72 -32.15 -31.83
C GLU A 18 -0.20 -32.31 -31.91
N ALA A 19 0.51 -31.19 -31.91
CA ALA A 19 1.95 -31.17 -31.70
C ALA A 19 2.22 -31.57 -30.25
N THR A 20 2.26 -32.87 -29.97
CA THR A 20 2.68 -33.42 -28.68
C THR A 20 4.00 -34.16 -28.82
N LEU A 21 4.93 -33.75 -27.93
CA LEU A 21 6.20 -34.37 -27.58
C LEU A 21 7.16 -34.67 -28.75
N THR A 22 8.01 -33.67 -29.05
CA THR A 22 9.39 -33.92 -29.44
C THR A 22 10.01 -34.93 -28.47
N LYS A 23 10.41 -36.11 -28.99
CA LYS A 23 11.10 -37.16 -28.23
C LYS A 23 12.24 -36.56 -27.39
N ILE A 24 12.05 -36.50 -26.07
CA ILE A 24 13.09 -36.12 -25.12
C ILE A 24 14.25 -37.12 -25.27
N PRO A 25 15.50 -36.67 -25.48
CA PRO A 25 16.64 -37.57 -25.59
C PRO A 25 16.81 -38.42 -24.32
N ALA A 26 17.19 -39.69 -24.47
CA ALA A 26 17.43 -40.58 -23.34
C ALA A 26 18.48 -39.97 -22.40
N GLY A 27 18.16 -39.83 -21.11
CA GLY A 27 18.98 -39.18 -20.08
C GLY A 27 18.59 -37.74 -19.73
N PHE A 28 17.61 -37.12 -20.40
CA PHE A 28 17.09 -35.77 -20.12
C PHE A 28 15.68 -35.76 -19.51
N GLU A 29 15.17 -36.92 -19.10
CA GLU A 29 13.81 -37.09 -18.56
C GLU A 29 13.58 -36.31 -17.26
N VAL A 30 14.64 -36.13 -16.46
CA VAL A 30 14.61 -35.39 -15.19
C VAL A 30 14.31 -33.90 -15.41
N ILE A 31 14.85 -33.31 -16.50
CA ILE A 31 14.61 -31.89 -16.83
C ILE A 31 13.17 -31.68 -17.31
N ALA A 32 12.60 -32.69 -18.00
CA ALA A 32 11.23 -32.65 -18.47
C ALA A 32 10.20 -32.90 -17.36
N GLN A 33 10.53 -33.67 -16.32
CA GLN A 33 9.64 -33.90 -15.17
C GLN A 33 9.52 -32.68 -14.25
N GLY A 34 10.45 -31.75 -14.35
CA GLY A 34 10.54 -30.56 -13.51
C GLY A 34 11.26 -30.82 -12.20
N GLN A 35 11.86 -29.76 -11.68
CA GLN A 35 12.64 -29.76 -10.45
C GLN A 35 12.01 -28.83 -9.42
N GLN A 36 12.12 -29.21 -8.15
CA GLN A 36 11.71 -28.34 -7.05
C GLN A 36 12.80 -27.29 -6.84
N GLU A 37 12.46 -26.03 -6.98
CA GLU A 37 13.36 -24.90 -6.80
C GLU A 37 12.86 -23.97 -5.69
N TYR A 38 13.78 -23.20 -5.13
CA TYR A 38 13.47 -22.16 -4.13
C TYR A 38 13.71 -20.79 -4.75
N ILE A 39 12.64 -20.19 -5.28
CA ILE A 39 12.69 -19.05 -6.20
C ILE A 39 12.20 -17.79 -5.52
N GLU A 40 12.81 -16.64 -5.85
CA GLU A 40 12.36 -15.33 -5.38
C GLU A 40 11.16 -14.87 -6.21
N VAL A 41 10.10 -14.38 -5.57
CA VAL A 41 8.89 -13.94 -6.27
C VAL A 41 8.74 -12.43 -6.16
N TYR A 42 8.57 -11.77 -7.29
CA TYR A 42 8.37 -10.33 -7.39
C TYR A 42 6.96 -10.01 -7.86
N PHE A 43 6.43 -8.89 -7.37
CA PHE A 43 5.18 -8.32 -7.86
C PHE A 43 5.26 -6.79 -7.82
N SER A 44 4.98 -6.13 -8.94
CA SER A 44 5.09 -4.66 -9.09
C SER A 44 6.44 -4.10 -8.61
N GLY A 45 7.53 -4.81 -8.91
CA GLY A 45 8.90 -4.43 -8.52
C GLY A 45 9.26 -4.67 -7.05
N LYS A 46 8.34 -5.18 -6.21
CA LYS A 46 8.61 -5.55 -4.81
C LYS A 46 8.84 -7.04 -4.67
N SER A 47 9.80 -7.44 -3.84
CA SER A 47 9.97 -8.84 -3.44
C SER A 47 8.85 -9.26 -2.49
N LEU A 48 8.18 -10.37 -2.81
CA LEU A 48 7.23 -11.07 -1.95
C LEU A 48 7.93 -12.18 -1.13
N GLY A 49 9.24 -12.36 -1.30
CA GLY A 49 10.04 -13.39 -0.66
C GLY A 49 10.17 -14.66 -1.50
N LYS A 50 10.82 -15.67 -0.92
CA LYS A 50 11.16 -16.93 -1.58
C LYS A 50 10.14 -18.04 -1.32
N TYR A 51 9.79 -18.75 -2.38
CA TYR A 51 8.80 -19.83 -2.36
C TYR A 51 9.36 -21.07 -3.04
N TYR A 52 8.94 -22.24 -2.56
CA TYR A 52 9.18 -23.48 -3.28
C TYR A 52 8.23 -23.57 -4.48
N ALA A 53 8.76 -23.87 -5.65
CA ALA A 53 7.99 -24.11 -6.86
C ALA A 53 8.53 -25.34 -7.61
N MET A 54 7.65 -26.11 -8.25
CA MET A 54 8.02 -27.09 -9.26
C MET A 54 8.19 -26.36 -10.59
N VAL A 55 9.41 -26.34 -11.11
CA VAL A 55 9.77 -25.67 -12.37
C VAL A 55 10.12 -26.74 -13.41
N ASN A 56 9.42 -26.74 -14.54
CA ASN A 56 9.75 -27.56 -15.70
C ASN A 56 9.99 -26.69 -16.94
N LEU A 57 10.10 -27.32 -18.11
CA LEU A 57 10.38 -26.63 -19.36
C LEU A 57 9.27 -25.65 -19.79
N ASP A 58 8.03 -25.88 -19.36
CA ASP A 58 6.86 -25.13 -19.84
C ASP A 58 6.21 -24.30 -18.73
N THR A 59 6.21 -24.80 -17.49
CA THR A 59 5.42 -24.26 -16.39
C THR A 59 6.16 -24.18 -15.06
N VAL A 60 5.66 -23.28 -14.21
CA VAL A 60 6.01 -23.13 -12.80
C VAL A 60 4.75 -23.37 -11.98
N THR A 61 4.84 -24.23 -10.96
CA THR A 61 3.75 -24.52 -10.03
C THR A 61 4.20 -24.26 -8.60
N PHE A 62 3.59 -23.29 -7.92
CA PHE A 62 3.93 -22.98 -6.52
C PHE A 62 3.41 -24.06 -5.57
N LEU A 63 4.24 -24.50 -4.62
CA LEU A 63 3.84 -25.51 -3.65
C LEU A 63 2.90 -24.96 -2.56
N ASP A 64 3.01 -23.67 -2.24
CA ASP A 64 2.16 -22.96 -1.27
C ASP A 64 1.58 -21.66 -1.87
N PRO A 65 0.58 -21.78 -2.76
CA PRO A 65 -0.03 -20.62 -3.41
C PRO A 65 -0.84 -19.76 -2.43
N ALA A 66 -1.29 -20.32 -1.30
CA ALA A 66 -2.09 -19.60 -0.31
C ALA A 66 -1.25 -18.55 0.44
N SER A 67 -0.03 -18.92 0.85
CA SER A 67 0.90 -17.98 1.48
C SER A 67 1.34 -16.87 0.52
N LEU A 68 1.63 -17.22 -0.74
CA LEU A 68 1.96 -16.25 -1.78
C LEU A 68 0.81 -15.27 -2.04
N TYR A 69 -0.43 -15.77 -2.15
CA TYR A 69 -1.62 -14.93 -2.29
C TYR A 69 -1.78 -13.92 -1.16
N ASN A 70 -1.56 -14.33 0.10
CA ASN A 70 -1.71 -13.44 1.24
C ASN A 70 -0.72 -12.26 1.22
N LYS A 71 0.44 -12.40 0.55
CA LYS A 71 1.44 -11.34 0.41
C LYS A 71 1.23 -10.42 -0.78
N LEU A 72 0.39 -10.80 -1.75
CA LEU A 72 0.10 -9.97 -2.91
C LEU A 72 -0.63 -8.64 -2.53
N GLU A 73 -1.08 -8.49 -1.28
CA GLU A 73 -1.73 -7.28 -0.72
C GLU A 73 -2.76 -6.66 -1.67
N LEU A 74 -3.48 -7.52 -2.40
CA LEU A 74 -4.45 -7.12 -3.41
C LEU A 74 -5.63 -6.43 -2.75
N ASP A 75 -5.76 -5.12 -2.97
CA ASP A 75 -6.92 -4.33 -2.56
C ASP A 75 -8.07 -4.53 -3.56
N VAL A 76 -8.70 -5.69 -3.45
CA VAL A 76 -9.74 -6.13 -4.37
C VAL A 76 -11.05 -6.27 -3.59
N ASP A 77 -11.91 -5.26 -3.71
CA ASP A 77 -13.27 -5.28 -3.14
C ASP A 77 -14.14 -6.39 -3.76
N ASP A 78 -13.81 -6.86 -4.97
CA ASP A 78 -14.57 -7.89 -5.68
C ASP A 78 -14.11 -9.31 -5.31
N GLN A 79 -14.96 -10.01 -4.55
CA GLN A 79 -14.75 -11.42 -4.18
C GLN A 79 -14.50 -12.35 -5.38
N LYS A 80 -15.03 -12.02 -6.57
CA LYS A 80 -14.81 -12.81 -7.79
C LYS A 80 -13.37 -12.73 -8.25
N ILE A 81 -12.79 -11.53 -8.26
CA ILE A 81 -11.39 -11.33 -8.65
C ILE A 81 -10.47 -12.04 -7.64
N ALA A 82 -10.74 -11.89 -6.33
CA ALA A 82 -10.01 -12.61 -5.30
C ALA A 82 -10.03 -14.13 -5.50
N HIS A 83 -11.17 -14.68 -5.92
CA HIS A 83 -11.31 -16.11 -6.25
C HIS A 83 -10.47 -16.50 -7.48
N ILE A 84 -10.55 -15.72 -8.56
CA ILE A 84 -9.81 -15.99 -9.81
C ILE A 84 -8.29 -16.01 -9.55
N VAL A 85 -7.76 -15.05 -8.79
CA VAL A 85 -6.33 -14.98 -8.47
C VAL A 85 -5.88 -16.20 -7.66
N LYS A 86 -6.64 -16.59 -6.63
CA LYS A 86 -6.33 -17.78 -5.81
C LYS A 86 -6.35 -19.05 -6.65
N GLU A 87 -7.35 -19.19 -7.50
CA GLU A 87 -7.49 -20.35 -8.39
C GLU A 87 -6.32 -20.42 -9.36
N LYS A 88 -5.96 -19.30 -10.01
CA LYS A 88 -4.86 -19.24 -10.97
C LYS A 88 -3.50 -19.53 -10.35
N LEU A 89 -3.20 -18.99 -9.17
CA LEU A 89 -1.94 -19.30 -8.46
C LEU A 89 -1.81 -20.78 -8.09
N SER A 90 -2.94 -21.49 -7.96
CA SER A 90 -2.97 -22.92 -7.62
C SER A 90 -2.84 -23.83 -8.85
N GLN A 91 -2.81 -23.27 -10.06
CA GLN A 91 -2.64 -24.00 -11.32
C GLN A 91 -1.20 -23.85 -11.84
N PRO A 92 -0.72 -24.78 -12.69
CA PRO A 92 0.54 -24.59 -13.40
C PRO A 92 0.50 -23.33 -14.28
N LEU A 93 1.43 -22.41 -14.04
CA LEU A 93 1.54 -21.15 -14.79
C LEU A 93 2.61 -21.31 -15.86
N ALA A 94 2.33 -20.82 -17.08
CA ALA A 94 3.34 -20.80 -18.14
C ALA A 94 4.55 -19.95 -17.71
N ARG A 95 5.76 -20.44 -17.98
CA ARG A 95 6.99 -19.83 -17.46
C ARG A 95 7.35 -18.50 -18.14
N HIS A 96 6.97 -18.31 -19.40
CA HIS A 96 7.32 -17.15 -20.22
C HIS A 96 8.80 -16.73 -20.16
N GLY A 97 9.72 -17.70 -20.12
CA GLY A 97 11.16 -17.44 -19.94
C GLY A 97 11.78 -16.67 -21.12
N GLU A 98 11.16 -16.75 -22.29
CA GLU A 98 11.51 -15.94 -23.47
C GLU A 98 11.32 -14.44 -23.27
N LEU A 99 10.50 -14.03 -22.29
CA LEU A 99 10.25 -12.64 -21.93
C LEU A 99 11.14 -12.17 -20.78
N ALA A 100 11.96 -13.04 -20.17
CA ALA A 100 12.94 -12.61 -19.17
C ALA A 100 14.00 -11.71 -19.83
N CYS A 101 14.26 -10.54 -19.24
CA CYS A 101 15.33 -9.66 -19.71
C CYS A 101 16.69 -10.26 -19.32
N GLY A 102 17.36 -10.91 -20.26
CA GLY A 102 18.75 -11.34 -20.07
C GLY A 102 19.74 -10.17 -20.16
N TYR A 103 20.91 -10.31 -19.52
CA TYR A 103 21.97 -9.30 -19.48
C TYR A 103 22.44 -8.77 -20.87
N VAL A 104 22.20 -9.54 -21.94
CA VAL A 104 22.72 -9.26 -23.30
C VAL A 104 21.62 -8.77 -24.27
N ARG A 105 20.34 -8.95 -23.94
CA ARG A 105 19.22 -8.55 -24.81
C ARG A 105 18.60 -7.24 -24.33
N THR A 106 18.93 -6.15 -25.01
CA THR A 106 18.30 -4.83 -24.89
C THR A 106 17.18 -4.63 -25.91
N ASP A 107 16.47 -5.71 -26.29
CA ASP A 107 15.31 -5.57 -27.17
C ASP A 107 14.19 -4.87 -26.40
N SER A 108 13.61 -3.83 -27.00
CA SER A 108 12.48 -3.09 -26.44
C SER A 108 11.25 -4.01 -26.37
N GLY A 109 11.02 -4.64 -25.22
CA GLY A 109 9.84 -5.49 -24.99
C GLY A 109 10.00 -6.67 -24.03
N CYS A 110 11.18 -6.91 -23.45
CA CYS A 110 11.33 -7.92 -22.39
C CYS A 110 10.87 -7.39 -21.02
N GLY A 111 10.63 -8.30 -20.07
CA GLY A 111 10.31 -7.99 -18.67
C GLY A 111 8.88 -7.51 -18.45
N PHE A 112 8.02 -7.61 -19.46
CA PHE A 112 6.62 -7.21 -19.37
C PHE A 112 5.71 -8.25 -20.03
N LEU A 113 4.58 -8.53 -19.38
CA LEU A 113 3.55 -9.42 -19.87
C LEU A 113 2.19 -8.75 -19.64
N ASN A 114 1.39 -8.65 -20.71
CA ASN A 114 0.01 -8.19 -20.62
C ASN A 114 -0.90 -9.42 -20.52
N THR A 115 -1.65 -9.52 -19.43
CA THR A 115 -2.60 -10.62 -19.20
C THR A 115 -3.95 -10.06 -18.78
N ASP A 116 -5.02 -10.75 -19.15
CA ASP A 116 -6.37 -10.49 -18.63
C ASP A 116 -6.61 -11.22 -17.30
N THR A 117 -5.64 -12.00 -16.81
CA THR A 117 -5.75 -12.80 -15.59
C THR A 117 -4.54 -12.67 -14.65
N LEU A 118 -3.88 -13.77 -14.28
CA LEU A 118 -2.63 -13.81 -13.53
C LEU A 118 -1.67 -14.74 -14.26
N GLU A 119 -0.48 -14.22 -14.58
CA GLU A 119 0.58 -14.90 -15.30
C GLU A 119 1.95 -14.51 -14.70
N ILE A 120 3.02 -15.19 -15.10
CA ILE A 120 4.38 -14.94 -14.58
C ILE A 120 5.39 -14.80 -15.71
N ILE A 121 6.50 -14.12 -15.45
CA ILE A 121 7.74 -14.30 -16.20
C ILE A 121 8.75 -14.92 -15.25
N TYR A 122 9.23 -16.12 -15.58
CA TYR A 122 10.27 -16.83 -14.84
C TYR A 122 11.64 -16.58 -15.48
N ASN A 123 12.59 -16.10 -14.69
CA ASN A 123 13.97 -15.85 -15.11
C ASN A 123 14.89 -16.94 -14.54
N ASP A 124 15.43 -17.79 -15.42
CA ASP A 124 16.38 -18.86 -15.05
C ASP A 124 17.67 -18.32 -14.43
N GLU A 125 18.20 -17.21 -14.98
CA GLU A 125 19.50 -16.68 -14.58
C GLU A 125 19.49 -16.20 -13.12
N GLU A 126 18.35 -15.67 -12.68
CA GLU A 126 18.16 -15.12 -11.33
C GLU A 126 17.38 -16.06 -10.41
N SER A 127 16.88 -17.19 -10.92
CA SER A 127 15.95 -18.07 -10.23
C SER A 127 14.79 -17.30 -9.58
N SER A 128 14.16 -16.44 -10.38
CA SER A 128 13.12 -15.50 -9.93
C SER A 128 11.87 -15.59 -10.80
N ALA A 129 10.71 -15.30 -10.22
CA ALA A 129 9.44 -15.18 -10.93
C ALA A 129 8.81 -13.82 -10.69
N THR A 130 8.47 -13.09 -11.76
CA THR A 130 7.71 -11.84 -11.69
C THR A 130 6.25 -12.11 -12.01
N LEU A 131 5.35 -11.78 -11.08
CA LEU A 131 3.91 -11.90 -11.24
C LEU A 131 3.33 -10.70 -12.00
N PHE A 132 2.44 -11.00 -12.93
CA PHE A 132 1.64 -10.03 -13.68
C PHE A 132 0.17 -10.36 -13.49
N ILE A 133 -0.64 -9.34 -13.23
CA ILE A 133 -2.09 -9.50 -13.12
C ILE A 133 -2.80 -8.53 -14.06
N ASN A 134 -4.09 -8.77 -14.28
CA ASN A 134 -4.91 -7.90 -15.10
C ASN A 134 -4.78 -6.43 -14.65
N PRO A 135 -4.32 -5.52 -15.53
CA PRO A 135 -4.15 -4.11 -15.22
C PRO A 135 -5.44 -3.42 -14.72
N GLN A 136 -6.62 -3.94 -15.09
CA GLN A 136 -7.91 -3.40 -14.64
C GLN A 136 -8.18 -3.72 -13.16
N TRP A 137 -7.69 -4.85 -12.65
CA TRP A 137 -7.71 -5.18 -11.22
C TRP A 137 -6.71 -4.30 -10.44
N ASN A 138 -5.78 -3.69 -11.17
CA ASN A 138 -4.67 -2.92 -10.66
C ASN A 138 -5.02 -1.44 -10.38
N SER A 139 -6.29 -1.03 -10.53
CA SER A 139 -6.77 0.33 -10.23
C SER A 139 -6.55 0.75 -8.77
N ALA A 140 -6.11 -0.17 -7.90
CA ALA A 140 -5.85 0.04 -6.49
C ALA A 140 -4.36 0.10 -6.09
N PHE A 141 -3.39 -0.09 -7.00
CA PHE A 141 -1.97 -0.16 -6.60
C PHE A 141 -1.26 1.19 -6.44
N ASP A 142 -1.73 2.25 -7.10
CA ASP A 142 -1.14 3.59 -6.97
C ASP A 142 -1.99 4.58 -6.16
N ALA A 143 -3.29 4.30 -5.98
CA ALA A 143 -4.12 5.07 -5.07
C ALA A 143 -4.10 4.39 -3.70
N LYS A 144 -2.99 4.49 -2.97
CA LYS A 144 -3.00 4.09 -1.54
C LYS A 144 -4.19 4.80 -0.89
N SER A 145 -5.09 4.03 -0.28
CA SER A 145 -6.30 4.58 0.33
C SER A 145 -5.97 5.79 1.20
N LEU A 146 -6.72 6.89 0.99
CA LEU A 146 -6.60 8.11 1.79
C LEU A 146 -6.82 7.84 3.28
N TYR A 147 -7.54 6.76 3.61
CA TYR A 147 -7.78 6.30 4.97
C TYR A 147 -7.22 4.89 5.18
N LEU A 148 -6.45 4.72 6.26
CA LEU A 148 -5.86 3.47 6.68
C LEU A 148 -6.92 2.50 7.21
N ASN A 149 -6.70 1.22 6.92
CA ASN A 149 -7.52 0.13 7.44
C ASN A 149 -6.75 -0.59 8.57
N PRO A 150 -7.41 -0.98 9.69
CA PRO A 150 -6.82 -1.85 10.69
C PRO A 150 -6.33 -3.15 10.04
N ASP A 151 -5.23 -3.65 10.56
CA ASP A 151 -4.69 -4.96 10.20
C ASP A 151 -5.68 -6.06 10.63
N LYS A 152 -5.71 -7.15 9.87
CA LYS A 152 -6.45 -8.38 10.21
C LYS A 152 -6.01 -8.98 11.55
N ASN A 153 -4.82 -8.63 12.03
CA ASN A 153 -4.26 -9.07 13.32
C ASN A 153 -4.60 -8.14 14.49
N THR A 154 -5.56 -7.21 14.34
CA THR A 154 -5.97 -6.31 15.42
C THR A 154 -6.58 -7.10 16.58
N VAL A 155 -6.12 -6.83 17.80
CA VAL A 155 -6.62 -7.45 19.03
C VAL A 155 -7.04 -6.40 20.05
N ASN A 156 -7.99 -6.75 20.92
CA ASN A 156 -8.36 -5.91 22.04
C ASN A 156 -7.19 -5.78 23.01
N ALA A 157 -6.79 -4.55 23.30
CA ALA A 157 -5.69 -4.24 24.20
C ALA A 157 -6.04 -3.07 25.11
N PHE A 158 -5.44 -3.07 26.30
CA PHE A 158 -5.41 -1.90 27.17
C PHE A 158 -4.04 -1.23 27.03
N ILE A 159 -4.04 0.03 26.62
CA ILE A 159 -2.84 0.86 26.56
C ILE A 159 -3.03 1.99 27.56
N HIS A 160 -2.05 2.17 28.44
CA HIS A 160 -2.06 3.22 29.46
C HIS A 160 -0.70 3.87 29.58
N GLN A 161 -0.69 5.19 29.61
CA GLN A 161 0.48 5.99 29.95
C GLN A 161 0.21 6.70 31.28
N GLN A 162 1.24 6.78 32.11
CA GLN A 162 1.22 7.47 33.39
C GLN A 162 2.46 8.34 33.52
N ASP A 163 2.27 9.59 33.91
CA ASP A 163 3.35 10.51 34.26
C ASP A 163 3.27 10.83 35.74
N ILE A 164 4.40 10.75 36.43
CA ILE A 164 4.53 11.01 37.87
C ILE A 164 5.64 12.04 38.06
N ASN A 165 5.29 13.18 38.63
CA ASN A 165 6.20 14.26 38.96
C ASN A 165 6.22 14.45 40.48
N VAL A 166 7.41 14.49 41.05
CA VAL A 166 7.62 14.67 42.49
C VAL A 166 8.63 15.79 42.70
N LEU A 167 8.31 16.72 43.57
CA LEU A 167 9.19 17.78 44.04
C LEU A 167 9.21 17.76 45.57
N ALA A 168 10.39 17.73 46.16
CA ALA A 168 10.56 17.79 47.61
C ALA A 168 11.66 18.81 47.94
N GLN A 169 11.34 19.74 48.81
CA GLN A 169 12.19 20.75 49.41
C GLN A 169 11.93 20.77 50.92
N ASP A 170 12.74 21.50 51.69
CA ASP A 170 12.70 21.47 53.16
C ASP A 170 11.30 21.81 53.71
N ASP A 171 10.65 22.84 53.15
CA ASP A 171 9.35 23.36 53.61
C ASP A 171 8.22 23.19 52.56
N TYR A 172 8.48 22.43 51.49
CA TYR A 172 7.53 22.25 50.39
C TYR A 172 7.67 20.89 49.71
N GLN A 173 6.55 20.17 49.56
CA GLN A 173 6.46 18.93 48.82
C GLN A 173 5.31 19.01 47.84
N SER A 174 5.50 18.51 46.62
CA SER A 174 4.40 18.33 45.67
C SER A 174 4.52 17.05 44.86
N LEU A 175 3.36 16.48 44.57
CA LEU A 175 3.16 15.26 43.82
C LEU A 175 2.09 15.51 42.77
N SER A 176 2.43 15.29 41.51
CA SER A 176 1.49 15.32 40.39
C SER A 176 1.54 13.99 39.67
N ILE A 177 0.40 13.31 39.60
CA ILE A 177 0.22 12.06 38.88
C ILE A 177 -0.87 12.30 37.84
N GLN A 178 -0.59 11.99 36.59
CA GLN A 178 -1.59 12.01 35.53
C GLN A 178 -1.55 10.71 34.75
N GLY A 179 -2.69 10.29 34.23
CA GLY A 179 -2.80 9.08 33.43
C GLY A 179 -3.80 9.23 32.30
N ASN A 180 -3.45 8.63 31.16
CA ASN A 180 -4.32 8.50 30.01
C ASN A 180 -4.33 7.06 29.53
N GLY A 181 -5.52 6.50 29.36
CA GLY A 181 -5.71 5.11 28.97
C GLY A 181 -6.75 4.95 27.88
N ALA A 182 -6.57 3.91 27.07
CA ALA A 182 -7.55 3.43 26.11
C ALA A 182 -7.67 1.90 26.20
N LEU A 183 -8.90 1.41 26.34
CA LEU A 183 -9.24 -0.01 26.31
C LEU A 183 -10.00 -0.32 25.02
N GLY A 184 -9.40 -1.07 24.11
CA GLY A 184 -10.05 -1.55 22.89
C GLY A 184 -11.17 -2.55 23.20
N ILE A 185 -12.37 -2.30 22.66
CA ILE A 185 -13.56 -3.15 22.84
C ILE A 185 -13.86 -3.93 21.56
N THR A 186 -13.77 -3.26 20.40
CA THR A 186 -13.90 -3.85 19.06
C THR A 186 -12.85 -3.26 18.12
N GLU A 187 -12.79 -3.73 16.87
CA GLU A 187 -11.92 -3.16 15.82
C GLU A 187 -12.10 -1.64 15.61
N ASN A 188 -13.29 -1.11 15.90
CA ASN A 188 -13.65 0.29 15.66
C ASN A 188 -14.17 0.97 16.94
N SER A 189 -13.91 0.42 18.13
CA SER A 189 -14.40 1.03 19.38
C SER A 189 -13.50 0.83 20.57
N TYR A 190 -13.49 1.83 21.46
CA TYR A 190 -12.68 1.81 22.67
C TYR A 190 -13.30 2.66 23.78
N ILE A 191 -12.89 2.39 25.03
CA ILE A 191 -13.15 3.25 26.18
C ILE A 191 -11.90 4.08 26.43
N GLY A 192 -12.03 5.41 26.42
CA GLY A 192 -10.95 6.35 26.73
C GLY A 192 -11.13 6.97 28.11
N ALA A 193 -10.03 7.13 28.85
CA ALA A 193 -10.02 7.78 30.16
C ALA A 193 -8.81 8.68 30.34
N HIS A 194 -9.02 9.85 30.95
CA HIS A 194 -7.95 10.72 31.43
C HIS A 194 -8.26 11.19 32.85
N TRP A 195 -7.28 11.01 33.73
CA TRP A 195 -7.38 11.34 35.13
C TRP A 195 -6.10 12.02 35.61
N ASN A 196 -6.23 12.86 36.63
CA ASN A 196 -5.09 13.49 37.29
C ASN A 196 -5.31 13.51 38.81
N PHE A 197 -4.20 13.52 39.53
CA PHE A 197 -4.11 13.70 40.96
C PHE A 197 -2.97 14.66 41.23
N ASN A 198 -3.24 15.73 41.97
CA ASN A 198 -2.25 16.71 42.37
C ASN A 198 -2.35 16.88 43.88
N GLY A 199 -1.23 16.79 44.58
CA GLY A 199 -1.13 17.07 46.00
C GLY A 199 0.06 17.97 46.26
N TYR A 200 -0.08 18.91 47.18
CA TYR A 200 1.05 19.65 47.71
C TYR A 200 0.90 19.84 49.21
N ASP A 201 2.03 19.94 49.88
CA ASP A 201 2.17 20.14 51.30
C ASP A 201 3.23 21.23 51.50
N ALA A 202 2.89 22.23 52.29
CA ALA A 202 3.77 23.30 52.74
C ALA A 202 3.49 23.53 54.23
N ASP A 203 4.43 24.14 54.96
CA ASP A 203 4.43 24.29 56.43
C ASP A 203 3.05 24.36 57.12
N ASP A 204 2.14 25.19 56.60
CA ASP A 204 0.80 25.41 57.16
C ASP A 204 -0.36 25.05 56.20
N VAL A 205 -0.07 24.56 54.98
CA VAL A 205 -1.08 24.32 53.94
C VAL A 205 -0.82 23.00 53.22
N SER A 206 -1.75 22.06 53.38
CA SER A 206 -1.83 20.83 52.60
C SER A 206 -3.09 20.85 51.75
N ASP A 207 -2.98 20.53 50.46
CA ASP A 207 -4.13 20.37 49.58
C ASP A 207 -3.92 19.22 48.60
N SER A 208 -5.01 18.57 48.24
CA SER A 208 -5.01 17.47 47.28
C SER A 208 -6.27 17.49 46.44
N ASN A 209 -6.11 17.36 45.13
CA ASN A 209 -7.19 17.32 44.17
C ASN A 209 -7.05 16.11 43.24
N ALA A 210 -8.16 15.40 43.05
CA ALA A 210 -8.26 14.30 42.11
C ALA A 210 -9.38 14.61 41.11
N ASP A 211 -9.08 14.49 39.82
CA ASP A 211 -10.03 14.80 38.76
C ASP A 211 -10.03 13.74 37.67
N VAL A 212 -11.22 13.49 37.11
CA VAL A 212 -11.42 12.68 35.91
C VAL A 212 -12.01 13.58 34.84
N SER A 213 -11.09 14.22 34.13
CA SER A 213 -11.39 15.11 33.00
C SER A 213 -12.17 14.44 31.87
N ASP A 214 -11.83 13.19 31.50
CA ASP A 214 -12.47 12.44 30.41
C ASP A 214 -12.72 10.99 30.81
N LEU A 215 -13.93 10.49 30.52
CA LEU A 215 -14.28 9.08 30.55
C LEU A 215 -15.41 8.82 29.56
N TYR A 216 -15.10 8.19 28.44
CA TYR A 216 -16.07 8.00 27.35
C TYR A 216 -15.91 6.66 26.64
N TYR A 217 -17.02 6.18 26.09
CA TYR A 217 -17.03 5.15 25.07
C TYR A 217 -17.04 5.81 23.68
N ARG A 218 -16.20 5.33 22.76
CA ARG A 218 -16.13 5.79 21.38
C ARG A 218 -16.36 4.66 20.39
N TYR A 219 -17.11 4.96 19.34
CA TYR A 219 -17.30 4.11 18.17
C TYR A 219 -16.98 4.90 16.90
N ASP A 220 -16.02 4.42 16.12
CA ASP A 220 -15.64 4.98 14.82
C ASP A 220 -16.42 4.26 13.70
N PHE A 221 -16.94 5.02 12.74
CA PHE A 221 -17.64 4.47 11.59
C PHE A 221 -17.14 5.10 10.30
N LEU A 222 -17.11 4.29 9.24
CA LEU A 222 -16.55 4.65 7.93
C LEU A 222 -15.11 5.19 7.99
N ARG A 223 -14.39 4.97 9.11
CA ARG A 223 -13.01 5.43 9.38
C ARG A 223 -12.85 6.96 9.27
N ARG A 224 -13.96 7.70 9.33
CA ARG A 224 -14.02 9.15 9.05
C ARG A 224 -14.84 9.91 10.07
N TYR A 225 -15.72 9.21 10.77
CA TYR A 225 -16.64 9.78 11.73
C TYR A 225 -16.60 8.96 13.02
N TYR A 226 -16.98 9.59 14.11
CA TYR A 226 -17.10 8.92 15.40
C TYR A 226 -18.35 9.38 16.14
N VAL A 227 -18.83 8.52 17.02
CA VAL A 227 -19.74 8.86 18.09
C VAL A 227 -19.06 8.56 19.43
N GLN A 228 -19.18 9.48 20.37
CA GLN A 228 -18.73 9.32 21.75
C GLN A 228 -19.91 9.52 22.71
N ALA A 229 -19.87 8.81 23.83
CA ALA A 229 -20.80 8.99 24.93
C ALA A 229 -20.05 8.87 26.28
N GLY A 230 -20.32 9.79 27.20
CA GLY A 230 -19.68 9.88 28.51
C GLY A 230 -19.31 11.31 28.90
N ARG A 231 -18.27 11.46 29.71
CA ARG A 231 -17.63 12.73 30.03
C ARG A 231 -16.52 13.00 29.02
N MET A 232 -16.59 14.12 28.29
CA MET A 232 -15.64 14.49 27.24
C MET A 232 -15.32 15.98 27.30
N ASP A 233 -14.05 16.34 27.27
CA ASP A 233 -13.59 17.70 27.15
C ASP A 233 -13.16 18.06 25.71
N ASN A 234 -12.53 19.22 25.58
CA ASN A 234 -12.15 19.81 24.31
C ASN A 234 -10.80 19.32 23.75
N ARG A 235 -9.98 18.59 24.52
CA ARG A 235 -8.62 18.18 24.11
C ARG A 235 -8.63 17.26 22.91
N THR A 236 -9.69 16.45 22.78
CA THR A 236 -9.86 15.51 21.66
C THR A 236 -10.57 16.11 20.45
N LEU A 237 -10.94 17.40 20.48
CA LEU A 237 -11.63 18.05 19.36
C LEU A 237 -10.67 18.52 18.26
N PHE A 238 -9.50 19.04 18.67
CA PHE A 238 -8.50 19.65 17.78
C PHE A 238 -7.20 18.86 17.78
N ASN A 239 -7.28 17.59 17.37
CA ASN A 239 -6.13 16.70 17.19
C ASN A 239 -6.49 15.58 16.22
N ALA A 240 -5.59 14.60 16.03
CA ALA A 240 -5.85 13.46 15.15
C ALA A 240 -7.06 12.59 15.56
N GLN A 241 -7.40 12.53 16.86
CA GLN A 241 -8.60 11.83 17.33
C GLN A 241 -9.87 12.56 16.90
N GLY A 242 -9.84 13.88 16.84
CA GLY A 242 -10.88 14.73 16.27
C GLY A 242 -10.53 15.22 14.86
N GLY A 243 -10.81 16.50 14.62
CA GLY A 243 -10.56 17.17 13.35
C GLY A 243 -9.56 18.31 13.48
N ASN A 244 -9.37 19.03 12.37
CA ASN A 244 -8.53 20.23 12.31
C ASN A 244 -9.36 21.53 12.48
N PHE A 245 -10.45 21.49 13.25
CA PHE A 245 -11.28 22.67 13.50
C PHE A 245 -10.97 23.27 14.88
N THR A 246 -10.46 24.49 14.89
CA THR A 246 -10.09 25.18 16.13
C THR A 246 -11.30 25.90 16.73
N PHE A 247 -11.63 25.60 17.99
CA PHE A 247 -12.79 26.16 18.70
C PHE A 247 -12.44 27.40 19.54
N ASN A 248 -11.46 28.22 19.12
CA ASN A 248 -10.98 29.37 19.89
C ASN A 248 -12.08 30.39 20.27
N PHE A 249 -13.15 30.48 19.49
CA PHE A 249 -14.29 31.37 19.74
C PHE A 249 -15.43 30.73 20.54
N LEU A 250 -15.28 29.45 20.92
CA LEU A 250 -16.24 28.67 21.71
C LEU A 250 -15.47 27.83 22.74
N PRO A 251 -15.04 28.41 23.87
CA PRO A 251 -14.41 27.64 24.93
C PRO A 251 -15.43 26.65 25.50
N LEU A 252 -15.35 25.40 25.06
CA LEU A 252 -16.16 24.31 25.56
C LEU A 252 -15.47 23.72 26.80
N GLY A 253 -16.20 23.67 27.92
CA GLY A 253 -15.80 22.89 29.09
C GLY A 253 -16.05 21.39 28.88
N ALA A 254 -15.96 20.61 29.96
CA ALA A 254 -16.34 19.20 29.92
C ALA A 254 -17.85 19.05 29.60
N ILE A 255 -18.17 18.10 28.74
CA ILE A 255 -19.51 17.74 28.31
C ILE A 255 -19.81 16.35 28.85
N ASP A 256 -20.84 16.24 29.68
CA ASP A 256 -21.43 14.97 30.07
C ASP A 256 -22.61 14.67 29.12
N GLY A 257 -22.39 13.79 28.15
CA GLY A 257 -23.41 13.54 27.13
C GLY A 257 -22.91 12.74 25.94
N MET A 258 -23.33 13.17 24.75
CA MET A 258 -22.96 12.53 23.48
C MET A 258 -22.33 13.53 22.52
N ARG A 259 -21.36 13.05 21.72
CA ARG A 259 -20.66 13.84 20.71
C ARG A 259 -20.58 13.06 19.41
N ILE A 260 -20.84 13.72 18.28
CA ILE A 260 -20.60 13.18 16.94
C ILE A 260 -19.68 14.12 16.19
N GLY A 261 -18.70 13.58 15.46
CA GLY A 261 -17.74 14.40 14.73
C GLY A 261 -16.97 13.62 13.68
N SER A 262 -16.11 14.32 12.94
CA SER A 262 -15.14 13.71 12.03
C SER A 262 -13.83 13.42 12.74
N THR A 263 -13.11 12.39 12.28
CA THR A 263 -11.79 12.00 12.80
C THR A 263 -10.74 11.96 11.71
N LEU A 264 -9.51 12.31 12.08
CA LEU A 264 -8.32 12.18 11.25
C LEU A 264 -7.45 10.99 11.66
N SER A 265 -7.89 10.14 12.58
CA SER A 265 -7.07 9.05 13.15
C SER A 265 -6.66 8.01 12.12
N TYR A 266 -7.49 7.83 11.11
CA TYR A 266 -7.24 6.91 10.01
C TYR A 266 -6.68 7.63 8.79
N LEU A 267 -6.52 8.96 8.80
CA LEU A 267 -6.02 9.68 7.64
C LEU A 267 -4.58 9.25 7.35
N ASN A 268 -4.36 8.71 6.15
CA ASN A 268 -3.04 8.39 5.67
C ASN A 268 -2.32 9.71 5.32
N GLN A 269 -1.56 10.26 6.27
CA GLN A 269 -0.89 11.55 6.10
C GLN A 269 0.05 11.56 4.89
N ALA A 270 0.72 10.44 4.60
CA ALA A 270 1.60 10.31 3.44
C ALA A 270 0.85 10.44 2.11
N GLN A 271 -0.44 10.07 2.08
CA GLN A 271 -1.32 10.25 0.91
C GLN A 271 -2.03 11.60 0.93
N SER A 272 -2.50 12.05 2.09
CA SER A 272 -3.14 13.36 2.23
C SER A 272 -2.21 14.53 1.93
N GLN A 273 -0.90 14.35 2.03
CA GLN A 273 0.13 15.32 1.65
C GLN A 273 0.51 15.24 0.17
N GLN A 274 -0.05 14.32 -0.61
CA GLN A 274 0.12 14.34 -2.06
C GLN A 274 -0.80 15.41 -2.61
N GLY A 275 -0.23 16.34 -3.38
CA GLY A 275 -1.05 17.28 -4.14
C GLY A 275 -1.71 16.59 -5.33
N THR A 276 -2.36 17.37 -6.19
CA THR A 276 -2.89 16.89 -7.46
C THR A 276 -1.85 16.01 -8.17
N PRO A 277 -2.17 14.76 -8.56
CA PRO A 277 -1.23 13.90 -9.26
C PRO A 277 -0.68 14.60 -10.51
N VAL A 278 0.65 14.64 -10.63
CA VAL A 278 1.34 15.25 -11.77
C VAL A 278 1.83 14.12 -12.68
N MET A 279 1.19 13.98 -13.83
CA MET A 279 1.54 12.97 -14.84
C MET A 279 2.38 13.59 -15.96
N VAL A 280 3.35 12.83 -16.46
CA VAL A 280 4.17 13.18 -17.63
C VAL A 280 4.29 11.99 -18.57
N LEU A 281 4.11 12.23 -19.87
CA LEU A 281 4.29 11.22 -20.91
C LEU A 281 5.69 11.31 -21.52
N LEU A 282 6.47 10.23 -21.40
CA LEU A 282 7.86 10.18 -21.83
C LEU A 282 8.04 9.23 -23.02
N SER A 283 8.78 9.69 -24.04
CA SER A 283 9.04 8.91 -25.25
C SER A 283 10.12 7.83 -25.05
N ARG A 284 10.99 8.05 -24.06
CA ARG A 284 12.13 7.22 -23.66
C ARG A 284 12.46 7.50 -22.19
N ASN A 285 13.39 6.74 -21.61
CA ASN A 285 13.90 7.02 -20.26
C ASN A 285 14.51 8.42 -20.22
N SER A 286 14.03 9.25 -19.29
CA SER A 286 14.29 10.69 -19.27
C SER A 286 14.49 11.19 -17.84
N ARG A 287 15.25 12.28 -17.69
CA ARG A 287 15.29 13.05 -16.45
C ARG A 287 14.25 14.17 -16.54
N VAL A 288 13.37 14.28 -15.56
CA VAL A 288 12.36 15.33 -15.47
C VAL A 288 12.67 16.20 -14.27
N ASP A 289 12.94 17.48 -14.51
CA ASP A 289 13.18 18.47 -13.46
C ASP A 289 11.89 19.29 -13.26
N ALA A 290 11.32 19.28 -12.05
CA ALA A 290 10.09 19.98 -11.72
C ALA A 290 10.39 21.33 -11.05
N TYR A 291 9.85 22.42 -11.59
CA TYR A 291 10.08 23.77 -11.11
C TYR A 291 8.78 24.46 -10.67
N ARG A 292 8.88 25.29 -9.63
CA ARG A 292 7.91 26.34 -9.32
C ARG A 292 8.57 27.67 -9.59
N ASN A 293 8.14 28.37 -10.64
CA ASN A 293 8.83 29.54 -11.16
C ASN A 293 10.30 29.18 -11.48
N GLU A 294 11.26 29.81 -10.80
CA GLU A 294 12.70 29.54 -10.95
C GLU A 294 13.25 28.56 -9.89
N GLN A 295 12.43 28.14 -8.93
CA GLN A 295 12.84 27.23 -7.86
C GLN A 295 12.68 25.78 -8.32
N LEU A 296 13.76 25.01 -8.28
CA LEU A 296 13.72 23.56 -8.47
C LEU A 296 13.02 22.91 -7.27
N LEU A 297 11.94 22.17 -7.53
CA LEU A 297 11.23 21.38 -6.53
C LEU A 297 11.82 19.96 -6.40
N GLY A 298 12.29 19.39 -7.51
CA GLY A 298 12.90 18.06 -7.53
C GLY A 298 13.31 17.61 -8.93
N SER A 299 14.12 16.55 -8.99
CA SER A 299 14.60 15.92 -10.22
C SER A 299 14.32 14.42 -10.18
N PHE A 300 13.71 13.89 -11.23
CA PHE A 300 13.19 12.53 -11.28
C PHE A 300 13.73 11.81 -12.51
N TYR A 301 14.24 10.59 -12.34
CA TYR A 301 14.63 9.73 -13.47
C TYR A 301 13.50 8.74 -13.70
N LEU A 302 12.83 8.87 -14.84
CA LEU A 302 11.57 8.19 -15.12
C LEU A 302 11.71 7.38 -16.42
N ASN A 303 11.06 6.22 -16.46
CA ASN A 303 11.05 5.36 -17.64
C ASN A 303 10.15 5.92 -18.75
N SER A 304 10.25 5.37 -19.96
CA SER A 304 9.30 5.67 -21.04
C SER A 304 7.85 5.33 -20.65
N GLY A 305 6.89 6.03 -21.24
CA GLY A 305 5.45 5.85 -21.00
C GLY A 305 4.85 6.92 -20.10
N SER A 306 3.65 6.64 -19.58
CA SER A 306 2.93 7.51 -18.65
C SER A 306 3.50 7.33 -17.25
N GLN A 307 4.07 8.38 -16.68
CA GLN A 307 4.74 8.35 -15.38
C GLN A 307 4.13 9.39 -14.45
N PHE A 308 4.02 9.07 -13.17
CA PHE A 308 3.62 10.03 -12.14
C PHE A 308 4.85 10.55 -11.40
N ILE A 309 4.85 11.85 -11.10
CA ILE A 309 5.89 12.49 -10.31
C ILE A 309 5.53 12.38 -8.82
N ASP A 310 6.49 11.97 -8.00
CA ASP A 310 6.35 12.05 -6.55
C ASP A 310 6.37 13.51 -6.09
N THR A 311 5.19 14.00 -5.67
CA THR A 311 4.98 15.39 -5.21
C THR A 311 4.94 15.51 -3.68
N SER A 312 5.32 14.46 -2.95
CA SER A 312 5.31 14.46 -1.48
C SER A 312 6.16 15.59 -0.87
N SER A 313 7.27 15.94 -1.49
CA SER A 313 8.17 17.02 -1.07
C SER A 313 7.73 18.42 -1.53
N PHE A 314 6.72 18.52 -2.38
CA PHE A 314 6.32 19.80 -2.95
C PHE A 314 5.67 20.67 -1.86
N PRO A 315 5.94 21.99 -1.84
CA PRO A 315 5.30 22.90 -0.90
C PRO A 315 3.76 22.89 -1.02
N PRO A 316 3.02 23.10 0.08
CA PRO A 316 1.58 23.31 0.00
C PRO A 316 1.25 24.60 -0.76
N GLY A 317 0.06 24.64 -1.35
CA GLY A 317 -0.44 25.77 -2.13
C GLY A 317 -1.00 25.36 -3.49
N SER A 318 -1.51 26.33 -4.24
CA SER A 318 -1.97 26.16 -5.61
C SER A 318 -1.08 26.97 -6.55
N TYR A 319 -0.40 26.29 -7.47
CA TYR A 319 0.56 26.89 -8.41
C TYR A 319 0.79 25.99 -9.62
N SER A 320 1.39 26.53 -10.68
CA SER A 320 1.81 25.73 -11.84
C SER A 320 3.20 25.15 -11.63
N VAL A 321 3.36 23.86 -11.96
CA VAL A 321 4.65 23.16 -11.98
C VAL A 321 5.15 23.09 -13.42
N ALA A 322 6.35 23.58 -13.67
CA ALA A 322 7.03 23.46 -14.95
C ALA A 322 7.91 22.21 -14.96
N LEU A 323 7.55 21.22 -15.77
CA LEU A 323 8.27 19.97 -15.96
C LEU A 323 9.20 20.10 -17.15
N LYS A 324 10.51 20.19 -16.88
CA LYS A 324 11.55 20.22 -17.90
C LYS A 324 12.05 18.80 -18.14
N VAL A 325 11.77 18.26 -19.32
CA VAL A 325 12.14 16.90 -19.72
C VAL A 325 13.48 16.95 -20.44
N TYR A 326 14.43 16.17 -19.94
CA TYR A 326 15.76 16.00 -20.51
C TYR A 326 15.91 14.58 -21.04
N GLU A 327 16.18 14.48 -22.34
CA GLU A 327 16.56 13.24 -23.01
C GLU A 327 18.05 13.33 -23.36
N ASN A 328 18.86 12.36 -22.97
CA ASN A 328 20.32 12.37 -23.17
C ASN A 328 21.00 13.68 -22.69
N ASN A 329 20.57 14.19 -21.53
CA ASN A 329 21.01 15.46 -20.93
C ASN A 329 20.73 16.72 -21.77
N GLN A 330 19.92 16.64 -22.82
CA GLN A 330 19.44 17.81 -23.55
C GLN A 330 17.98 18.10 -23.22
N LEU A 331 17.67 19.37 -22.96
CA LEU A 331 16.29 19.79 -22.73
C LEU A 331 15.50 19.62 -24.03
N THR A 332 14.52 18.71 -24.02
CA THR A 332 13.69 18.42 -25.20
C THR A 332 12.33 19.08 -25.13
N ARG A 333 11.73 19.13 -23.93
CA ARG A 333 10.37 19.66 -23.73
C ARG A 333 10.21 20.32 -22.37
N THR A 334 9.35 21.33 -22.30
CA THR A 334 8.84 21.87 -21.03
C THR A 334 7.31 21.81 -21.05
N GLU A 335 6.72 21.30 -19.97
CA GLU A 335 5.27 21.14 -19.81
C GLU A 335 4.80 21.84 -18.52
N LEU A 336 3.68 22.54 -18.56
CA LEU A 336 3.12 23.24 -17.40
C LEU A 336 1.89 22.51 -16.91
N VAL A 337 1.93 22.05 -15.66
CA VAL A 337 0.84 21.31 -15.02
C VAL A 337 0.31 22.07 -13.81
N PRO A 338 -1.01 22.32 -13.70
CA PRO A 338 -1.58 22.91 -12.50
C PRO A 338 -1.45 21.93 -11.31
N PHE A 339 -0.96 22.44 -10.19
CA PHE A 339 -0.74 21.66 -8.98
C PHE A 339 -1.42 22.34 -7.79
N THR A 340 -2.13 21.54 -6.99
CA THR A 340 -2.71 21.99 -5.73
C THR A 340 -2.38 20.99 -4.64
N LYS A 341 -1.82 21.46 -3.53
CA LYS A 341 -1.57 20.66 -2.34
C LYS A 341 -2.15 21.38 -1.11
N PRO A 342 -3.02 20.72 -0.32
CA PRO A 342 -3.58 21.33 0.88
C PRO A 342 -2.47 21.65 1.89
N ALA A 343 -2.60 22.78 2.57
CA ALA A 343 -1.82 23.02 3.79
C ALA A 343 -2.38 22.12 4.90
N VAL A 344 -1.49 21.42 5.60
CA VAL A 344 -1.85 20.58 6.76
C VAL A 344 -1.99 21.45 8.00
#